data_AF-A0A919LEY7-F1
#
_entry.id   AF-A0A919LEY7-F1
#
_cell.length_a   1.000
_cell.length_b   1.000
_cell.length_c   1.000
_cell.angle_alpha   90.00
_cell.angle_beta   90.00
_cell.angle_gamma   90.00
#
_symmetry.space_group_name_H-M   'P 1'
#
loop_
_entity.id
_entity.type
_entity.pdbx_description
1 polymer ?
#
loop_
_entity_poly.entity_id
_entity_poly.type
_entity_poly.pdbx_seq_one_letter_code
_entity_poly.pdbx_strand_id
1 'polypeptide(L)'
;MDPDNPVVRLCSQGMQAEAEDRAADARDLFARAWEAASDDYEACVAAHYLARHQPTPEQTLHWNRVCLDRADLVGDDRVTGFYASLHLNTAKAYGDLDDPDRAREHFVLAAAHVGGVPPGPYADWLRTAVAEGLRSGGQTRQRPADALLTSLLGRFCARGDLKALGLVLPAYLTDLGTEDDRVRLATALHMLHAARGLPQDEQQVLGEVISALNGAGTVAAA
;
A
#
# COMPACT_ATOMS: atom_id res chain seq x y z
N MET A 1 3.50 7.70 21.95
CA MET A 1 4.54 6.68 22.20
C MET A 1 5.46 7.23 23.27
N ASP A 2 5.72 6.45 24.32
CA ASP A 2 6.59 6.86 25.44
C ASP A 2 8.07 6.70 25.04
N PRO A 3 8.86 7.78 24.94
CA PRO A 3 10.27 7.71 24.56
C PRO A 3 11.17 7.08 25.64
N ASP A 4 10.69 6.95 26.87
CA ASP A 4 11.44 6.29 27.95
C ASP A 4 11.27 4.76 27.92
N ASN A 5 10.35 4.26 27.11
CA ASN A 5 10.15 2.83 26.91
C ASN A 5 11.42 2.17 26.30
N PRO A 6 11.99 1.15 26.96
CA PRO A 6 13.24 0.54 26.52
C PRO A 6 13.15 -0.09 25.12
N VAL A 7 12.00 -0.67 24.76
CA VAL A 7 11.74 -1.24 23.43
C VAL A 7 11.73 -0.15 22.37
N VAL A 8 11.01 0.95 22.62
CA VAL A 8 10.96 2.09 21.69
C VAL A 8 12.36 2.68 21.47
N ARG A 9 13.17 2.80 22.53
CA ARG A 9 14.55 3.28 22.43
C ARG A 9 15.44 2.35 21.61
N LEU A 10 15.36 1.05 21.85
CA LEU A 10 16.13 0.05 21.09
C LEU A 10 15.72 0.05 19.62
N CYS A 11 14.42 0.13 19.31
CA CYS A 11 13.93 0.26 17.95
C CYS A 11 14.40 1.57 17.28
N SER A 12 14.38 2.69 18.01
CA SER A 12 14.91 3.96 17.50
C SER A 12 16.41 3.90 17.19
N GLN A 13 17.20 3.24 18.05
CA GLN A 13 18.63 3.04 17.80
C GLN A 13 18.87 2.10 16.60
N GLY A 14 18.04 1.06 16.46
CA GLY A 14 18.10 0.15 15.32
C GLY A 14 17.80 0.87 14.00
N MET A 15 16.79 1.75 13.96
CA MET A 15 16.52 2.60 12.79
C MET A 15 17.68 3.53 12.45
N GLN A 16 18.35 4.09 13.47
CA GLN A 16 19.55 4.90 13.23
C GLN A 16 20.68 4.05 12.63
N ALA A 17 20.86 2.82 13.11
CA ALA A 17 21.83 1.88 12.54
C ALA A 17 21.51 1.53 11.07
N GLU A 18 20.24 1.37 10.71
CA GLU A 18 19.82 1.20 9.31
C GLU A 18 20.18 2.40 8.45
N ALA A 19 19.93 3.62 8.94
CA ALA A 19 20.27 4.86 8.22
C ALA A 19 21.78 5.03 8.00
N GLU A 20 22.59 4.36 8.82
CA GLU A 20 24.05 4.34 8.74
C GLU A 20 24.59 3.08 8.03
N ASP A 21 23.73 2.27 7.40
CA ASP A 21 24.08 1.04 6.68
C ASP A 21 24.72 -0.06 7.57
N ARG A 22 24.41 -0.05 8.87
CA ARG A 22 24.89 -1.02 9.87
C ARG A 22 23.84 -2.10 10.14
N ALA A 23 23.53 -2.90 9.12
CA ALA A 23 22.44 -3.90 9.16
C ALA A 23 22.56 -4.93 10.30
N ALA A 24 23.78 -5.43 10.59
CA ALA A 24 24.00 -6.38 11.69
C ALA A 24 23.66 -5.76 13.05
N ASP A 25 24.12 -4.52 13.30
CA ASP A 25 23.84 -3.81 14.54
C ASP A 25 22.33 -3.51 14.69
N ALA A 26 21.67 -3.14 13.59
CA ALA A 26 20.23 -2.93 13.57
C ALA A 26 19.48 -4.20 13.98
N ARG A 27 19.83 -5.34 13.40
CA ARG A 27 19.26 -6.65 13.74
C ARG A 27 19.44 -6.98 15.23
N ASP A 28 20.65 -6.79 15.76
CA ASP A 28 20.94 -7.06 17.17
C ASP A 28 20.14 -6.15 18.12
N LEU A 29 19.97 -4.87 17.75
CA LEU A 29 19.14 -3.93 18.51
C LEU A 29 17.65 -4.33 18.50
N PHE A 30 17.12 -4.75 17.35
CA PHE A 30 15.74 -5.22 17.25
C PHE A 30 15.51 -6.56 17.96
N ALA A 31 16.48 -7.47 17.94
CA ALA A 31 16.42 -8.70 18.73
C ALA A 31 16.40 -8.40 20.24
N ARG A 32 17.21 -7.45 20.71
CA ARG A 32 17.17 -7.00 22.11
C ARG A 32 15.86 -6.31 22.47
N ALA A 33 15.26 -5.56 21.52
CA ALA A 33 13.94 -4.96 21.71
C ALA A 33 12.86 -6.05 21.89
N TRP A 34 12.93 -7.13 21.12
CA TRP A 34 12.03 -8.27 21.25
C TRP A 34 12.17 -8.96 22.62
N GLU A 35 13.40 -9.26 23.06
CA GLU A 35 13.64 -9.89 24.37
C GLU A 35 13.25 -8.98 25.56
N ALA A 36 13.26 -7.65 25.36
CA ALA A 36 12.90 -6.68 26.40
C ALA A 36 11.39 -6.38 26.45
N ALA A 37 10.61 -6.82 25.46
CA ALA A 37 9.18 -6.56 25.40
C ALA A 37 8.44 -7.19 26.59
N SER A 38 7.61 -6.38 27.24
CA SER A 38 6.87 -6.73 28.45
C SER A 38 5.37 -6.88 28.22
N ASP A 39 4.86 -6.35 27.10
CA ASP A 39 3.47 -6.50 26.65
C ASP A 39 3.37 -6.76 25.14
N ASP A 40 2.17 -7.07 24.65
CA ASP A 40 1.93 -7.37 23.24
C ASP A 40 2.13 -6.15 22.33
N TYR A 41 1.99 -4.92 22.84
CA TYR A 41 2.22 -3.71 22.06
C TYR A 41 3.70 -3.51 21.77
N GLU A 42 4.54 -3.63 22.80
CA GLU A 42 5.99 -3.62 22.70
C GLU A 42 6.49 -4.76 21.80
N ALA A 43 5.95 -5.97 21.99
CA ALA A 43 6.29 -7.13 21.17
C ALA A 43 5.90 -6.92 19.70
N CYS A 44 4.73 -6.32 19.43
CA CYS A 44 4.29 -5.94 18.08
C CYS A 44 5.30 -4.98 17.43
N VAL A 45 5.69 -3.91 18.14
CA VAL A 45 6.66 -2.92 17.63
C VAL A 45 8.03 -3.58 17.36
N ALA A 46 8.54 -4.40 18.29
CA ALA A 46 9.81 -5.09 18.12
C ALA A 46 9.78 -6.08 16.93
N ALA A 47 8.73 -6.89 16.81
CA ALA A 47 8.56 -7.85 15.73
C ALA A 47 8.52 -7.17 14.34
N HIS A 48 7.86 -6.01 14.24
CA HIS A 48 7.82 -5.21 13.01
C HIS A 48 9.23 -4.88 12.50
N TYR A 49 10.11 -4.39 13.39
CA TYR A 49 11.47 -4.03 12.99
C TYR A 49 12.35 -5.25 12.75
N LEU A 50 12.17 -6.31 13.55
CA LEU A 50 12.93 -7.54 13.39
C LEU A 50 12.64 -8.22 12.05
N ALA A 51 11.40 -8.17 11.55
CA ALA A 51 11.02 -8.70 10.24
C ALA A 51 11.86 -8.14 9.08
N ARG A 52 12.41 -6.93 9.20
CA ARG A 52 13.19 -6.25 8.16
C ARG A 52 14.61 -6.81 7.99
N HIS A 53 15.10 -7.57 8.99
CA HIS A 53 16.48 -8.06 9.06
C HIS A 53 16.54 -9.59 9.19
N GLN A 54 15.83 -10.28 8.31
CA GLN A 54 15.85 -11.74 8.26
C GLN A 54 16.62 -12.24 7.04
N PRO A 55 17.39 -13.35 7.17
CA PRO A 55 18.19 -13.90 6.08
C PRO A 55 17.35 -14.57 4.98
N THR A 56 16.07 -14.89 5.23
CA THR A 56 15.21 -15.51 4.23
C THR A 56 13.79 -14.90 4.21
N PRO A 57 13.11 -14.91 3.06
CA PRO A 57 11.72 -14.43 2.96
C PRO A 57 10.74 -15.17 3.88
N GLU A 58 10.94 -16.46 4.15
CA GLU A 58 10.12 -17.24 5.08
C GLU A 58 10.22 -16.71 6.51
N GLN A 59 11.43 -16.30 6.93
CA GLN A 59 11.65 -15.72 8.24
C GLN A 59 11.09 -14.29 8.31
N THR A 60 11.20 -13.51 7.24
CA THR A 60 10.51 -12.21 7.12
C THR A 60 8.99 -12.38 7.28
N LEU A 61 8.40 -13.34 6.58
CA LEU A 61 6.97 -13.65 6.70
C LEU A 61 6.61 -14.11 8.11
N HIS A 62 7.43 -14.97 8.72
CA HIS A 62 7.22 -15.42 10.09
C HIS A 62 7.11 -14.23 11.06
N TRP A 63 8.07 -13.30 11.03
CA TRP A 63 8.05 -12.14 11.91
C TRP A 63 6.94 -11.15 11.59
N ASN A 64 6.58 -10.97 10.32
CA ASN A 64 5.41 -10.16 9.94
C ASN A 64 4.10 -10.75 10.50
N ARG A 65 3.96 -12.09 10.51
CA ARG A 65 2.82 -12.78 11.12
C ARG A 65 2.82 -12.65 12.64
N VAL A 66 3.97 -12.84 13.29
CA VAL A 66 4.12 -12.59 14.72
C VAL A 66 3.71 -11.16 15.07
N CYS A 67 4.10 -10.17 14.26
CA CYS A 67 3.71 -8.79 14.46
C CYS A 67 2.18 -8.58 14.38
N LEU A 68 1.52 -9.17 13.38
CA LEU A 68 0.06 -9.16 13.28
C LEU A 68 -0.62 -9.83 14.47
N ASP A 69 -0.18 -11.04 14.84
CA ASP A 69 -0.74 -11.78 15.98
C ASP A 69 -0.62 -10.97 17.28
N ARG A 70 0.49 -10.24 17.47
CA ARG A 70 0.68 -9.36 18.63
C ARG A 70 -0.22 -8.12 18.57
N ALA A 71 -0.39 -7.50 17.40
CA ALA A 71 -1.34 -6.41 17.24
C ALA A 71 -2.77 -6.84 17.60
N ASP A 72 -3.20 -8.03 17.14
CA ASP A 72 -4.52 -8.59 17.45
C ASP A 72 -4.72 -8.80 18.95
N LEU A 73 -3.67 -9.24 19.67
CA LEU A 73 -3.71 -9.41 21.13
C LEU A 73 -3.77 -8.09 21.90
N VAL A 74 -3.19 -7.00 21.37
CA VAL A 74 -3.35 -5.66 21.96
C VAL A 74 -4.82 -5.22 21.91
N GLY A 75 -5.46 -5.39 20.74
CA GLY A 75 -6.92 -5.25 20.58
C GLY A 75 -7.50 -3.87 20.89
N ASP A 76 -6.68 -2.81 20.94
CA ASP A 76 -7.10 -1.45 21.25
C ASP A 76 -6.60 -0.41 20.23
N ASP A 77 -6.98 0.86 20.43
CA ASP A 77 -6.71 1.96 19.50
C ASP A 77 -5.21 2.20 19.24
N ARG A 78 -4.30 1.72 20.11
CA ARG A 78 -2.85 1.90 19.95
C ARG A 78 -2.30 1.23 18.69
N VAL A 79 -2.94 0.17 18.21
CA VAL A 79 -2.48 -0.61 17.04
C VAL A 79 -3.31 -0.39 15.78
N THR A 80 -4.42 0.35 15.86
CA THR A 80 -5.34 0.58 14.73
C THR A 80 -4.60 1.18 13.52
N GLY A 81 -3.70 2.13 13.76
CA GLY A 81 -2.89 2.75 12.70
C GLY A 81 -1.78 1.84 12.13
N PHE A 82 -1.53 0.67 12.71
CA PHE A 82 -0.49 -0.26 12.25
C PHE A 82 -1.01 -1.25 11.22
N TYR A 83 -2.26 -1.72 11.32
CA TYR A 83 -2.78 -2.83 10.50
C TYR A 83 -2.57 -2.66 8.99
N ALA A 84 -2.73 -1.44 8.46
CA ALA A 84 -2.49 -1.18 7.05
C ALA A 84 -1.04 -1.49 6.62
N SER A 85 -0.04 -1.10 7.43
CA SER A 85 1.37 -1.37 7.12
C SER A 85 1.77 -2.80 7.45
N LEU A 86 1.20 -3.41 8.50
CA LEU A 86 1.45 -4.81 8.86
C LEU A 86 0.97 -5.76 7.75
N HIS A 87 -0.25 -5.54 7.24
CA HIS A 87 -0.76 -6.31 6.11
C HIS A 87 0.00 -6.01 4.81
N LEU A 88 0.40 -4.76 4.54
CA LEU A 88 1.26 -4.44 3.40
C LEU A 88 2.57 -5.25 3.43
N ASN A 89 3.27 -5.28 4.56
CA ASN A 89 4.54 -6.00 4.69
C ASN A 89 4.35 -7.51 4.58
N THR A 90 3.24 -8.04 5.13
CA THR A 90 2.88 -9.45 4.96
C THR A 90 2.60 -9.79 3.51
N ALA A 91 1.88 -8.93 2.78
CA ALA A 91 1.63 -9.09 1.35
C ALA A 91 2.93 -9.14 0.54
N LYS A 92 3.87 -8.23 0.82
CA LYS A 92 5.19 -8.23 0.17
C LYS A 92 5.96 -9.51 0.44
N ALA A 93 5.97 -9.98 1.69
CA ALA A 93 6.65 -11.22 2.05
C ALA A 93 6.06 -12.46 1.34
N TYR A 94 4.74 -12.49 1.12
CA TYR A 94 4.13 -13.52 0.26
C TYR A 94 4.51 -13.38 -1.21
N GLY A 95 4.62 -12.15 -1.73
CA GLY A 95 5.13 -11.89 -3.07
C GLY A 95 6.57 -12.37 -3.28
N ASP A 96 7.44 -12.15 -2.30
CA ASP A 96 8.83 -12.64 -2.32
C ASP A 96 8.92 -14.19 -2.29
N LEU A 97 7.85 -14.86 -1.86
CA LEU A 97 7.69 -16.31 -1.85
C LEU A 97 6.88 -16.85 -3.05
N ASP A 98 6.59 -16.00 -4.04
CA ASP A 98 5.79 -16.35 -5.23
C ASP A 98 4.39 -16.92 -4.89
N ASP A 99 3.76 -16.38 -3.83
CA ASP A 99 2.38 -16.70 -3.39
C ASP A 99 1.44 -15.49 -3.65
N PRO A 100 1.08 -15.22 -4.92
CA PRO A 100 0.33 -14.02 -5.30
C PRO A 100 -1.09 -13.99 -4.73
N ASP A 101 -1.70 -15.15 -4.49
CA ASP A 101 -3.06 -15.25 -3.94
C ASP A 101 -3.08 -14.75 -2.49
N ARG A 102 -2.16 -15.20 -1.64
CA ARG A 102 -2.06 -14.68 -0.27
C ARG A 102 -1.55 -13.25 -0.21
N ALA A 103 -0.65 -12.87 -1.11
CA ALA A 103 -0.25 -11.47 -1.23
C ALA A 103 -1.48 -10.58 -1.52
N ARG A 104 -2.35 -11.00 -2.44
CA ARG A 104 -3.59 -10.30 -2.80
C ARG A 104 -4.52 -10.17 -1.60
N GLU A 105 -4.75 -11.24 -0.84
CA GLU A 105 -5.58 -11.23 0.38
C GLU A 105 -5.09 -10.16 1.36
N HIS A 106 -3.78 -10.12 1.61
CA HIS A 106 -3.18 -9.14 2.50
C HIS A 106 -3.22 -7.70 1.96
N PHE A 107 -3.09 -7.48 0.65
CA PHE A 107 -3.33 -6.14 0.10
C PHE A 107 -4.78 -5.67 0.28
N VAL A 108 -5.76 -6.57 0.16
CA VAL A 108 -7.17 -6.24 0.43
C VAL A 108 -7.38 -5.89 1.90
N LEU A 109 -6.79 -6.65 2.81
CA LEU A 109 -6.82 -6.34 4.25
C LEU A 109 -6.11 -5.01 4.56
N ALA A 110 -4.97 -4.73 3.93
CA ALA A 110 -4.28 -3.46 4.08
C ALA A 110 -5.17 -2.29 3.62
N ALA A 111 -5.84 -2.43 2.48
CA ALA A 111 -6.75 -1.43 1.92
C ALA A 111 -7.90 -1.08 2.86
N ALA A 112 -8.47 -2.08 3.54
CA ALA A 112 -9.54 -1.88 4.52
C ALA A 112 -9.09 -1.05 5.74
N HIS A 113 -7.80 -1.09 6.09
CA HIS A 113 -7.25 -0.41 7.26
C HIS A 113 -6.59 0.95 6.95
N VAL A 114 -6.44 1.34 5.67
CA VAL A 114 -5.79 2.62 5.31
C VAL A 114 -6.45 3.82 5.99
N GLY A 115 -7.77 3.78 6.21
CA GLY A 115 -8.52 4.85 6.88
C GLY A 115 -8.16 5.05 8.36
N GLY A 116 -7.53 4.07 9.01
CA GLY A 116 -7.06 4.16 10.40
C GLY A 116 -5.70 4.84 10.56
N VAL A 117 -5.01 5.15 9.45
CA VAL A 117 -3.68 5.77 9.47
C VAL A 117 -3.84 7.30 9.54
N PRO A 118 -3.18 8.00 10.48
CA PRO A 118 -3.23 9.44 10.57
C PRO A 118 -2.83 10.12 9.24
N PRO A 119 -3.56 11.15 8.79
CA PRO A 119 -3.29 11.80 7.51
C PRO A 119 -1.88 12.42 7.49
N GLY A 120 -1.20 12.29 6.36
CA GLY A 120 0.13 12.83 6.14
C GLY A 120 0.92 12.05 5.09
N PRO A 121 2.17 12.44 4.82
CA PRO A 121 2.98 11.85 3.74
C PRO A 121 3.15 10.33 3.84
N TYR A 122 3.21 9.79 5.05
CA TYR A 122 3.28 8.36 5.29
C TYR A 122 2.00 7.63 4.88
N ALA A 123 0.83 8.18 5.22
CA ALA A 123 -0.46 7.61 4.83
C ALA A 123 -0.65 7.64 3.30
N ASP A 124 -0.24 8.73 2.64
CA ASP A 124 -0.30 8.86 1.19
C ASP A 124 0.59 7.83 0.48
N TRP A 125 1.81 7.65 0.98
CA TRP A 125 2.74 6.64 0.49
C TRP A 125 2.21 5.23 0.70
N LEU A 126 1.70 4.94 1.90
CA LEU A 126 1.16 3.63 2.26
C LEU A 126 -0.05 3.28 1.38
N ARG A 127 -0.98 4.22 1.18
CA ARG A 127 -2.12 4.04 0.27
C ARG A 127 -1.67 3.74 -1.15
N THR A 128 -0.66 4.46 -1.65
CA THR A 128 -0.10 4.24 -2.98
C THR A 128 0.49 2.84 -3.12
N ALA A 129 1.27 2.39 -2.13
CA ALA A 129 1.88 1.07 -2.14
C ALA A 129 0.84 -0.07 -2.08
N VAL A 130 -0.22 0.11 -1.29
CA VAL A 130 -1.34 -0.85 -1.24
C VAL A 130 -2.06 -0.90 -2.59
N ALA A 131 -2.40 0.25 -3.16
CA ALA A 131 -3.06 0.34 -4.46
C ALA A 131 -2.23 -0.29 -5.58
N GLU A 132 -0.91 -0.10 -5.56
CA GLU A 132 0.01 -0.76 -6.48
C GLU A 132 -0.04 -2.28 -6.35
N GLY A 133 0.05 -2.81 -5.13
CA GLY A 133 -0.07 -4.25 -4.89
C GLY A 133 -1.40 -4.85 -5.35
N LEU A 134 -2.51 -4.15 -5.12
CA LEU A 134 -3.83 -4.56 -5.61
C LEU A 134 -3.90 -4.62 -7.14
N ARG A 135 -3.19 -3.74 -7.85
CA ARG A 135 -3.12 -3.73 -9.33
C ARG A 135 -2.21 -4.82 -9.90
N SER A 136 -1.10 -5.12 -9.22
CA SER A 136 -0.10 -6.08 -9.69
C SER A 136 -0.46 -7.54 -9.41
N GLY A 137 -1.28 -7.83 -8.39
CA GLY A 137 -1.60 -9.18 -7.90
C GLY A 137 -2.53 -10.06 -8.75
N GLY A 138 -2.51 -9.98 -10.09
CA GLY A 138 -3.14 -11.00 -10.96
C GLY A 138 -4.52 -10.67 -11.56
N GLN A 139 -4.85 -11.41 -12.63
CA GLN A 139 -5.78 -11.10 -13.73
C GLN A 139 -7.28 -11.02 -13.36
N THR A 140 -7.70 -11.43 -12.16
CA THR A 140 -9.10 -11.78 -11.86
C THR A 140 -10.03 -10.59 -11.61
N ARG A 141 -9.52 -9.36 -11.68
CA ARG A 141 -10.36 -8.14 -11.50
C ARG A 141 -9.88 -6.92 -12.28
N GLN A 142 -9.11 -7.10 -13.37
CA GLN A 142 -8.80 -5.96 -14.24
C GLN A 142 -10.10 -5.46 -14.85
N ARG A 143 -10.45 -4.21 -14.58
CA ARG A 143 -11.59 -3.57 -15.23
C ARG A 143 -11.23 -3.44 -16.72
N PRO A 144 -12.18 -3.55 -17.64
CA PRO A 144 -11.94 -3.25 -19.06
C PRO A 144 -11.30 -1.86 -19.27
N ALA A 145 -11.61 -0.91 -18.39
CA ALA A 145 -11.03 0.42 -18.35
C ALA A 145 -9.53 0.45 -18.01
N ASP A 146 -8.99 -0.51 -17.26
CA ASP A 146 -7.63 -0.45 -16.72
C ASP A 146 -6.57 -0.58 -17.83
N ALA A 147 -6.80 -1.47 -18.81
CA ALA A 147 -5.89 -1.67 -19.93
C ALA A 147 -5.83 -0.42 -20.84
N LEU A 148 -7.00 0.14 -21.14
CA LEU A 148 -7.13 1.38 -21.92
C LEU A 148 -6.49 2.57 -21.20
N LEU A 149 -6.73 2.69 -19.89
CA LEU A 149 -6.15 3.74 -19.06
C LEU A 149 -4.63 3.61 -18.99
N THR A 150 -4.09 2.41 -18.80
CA THR A 150 -2.65 2.16 -18.79
C THR A 150 -2.01 2.54 -20.13
N SER A 151 -2.66 2.19 -21.24
CA SER A 151 -2.21 2.59 -22.57
C SER A 151 -2.19 4.11 -22.76
N LEU A 152 -3.22 4.82 -22.31
CA LEU A 152 -3.27 6.29 -22.32
C LEU A 152 -2.17 6.91 -21.46
N LEU A 153 -1.96 6.43 -20.24
CA LEU A 153 -0.90 6.91 -19.36
C LEU A 153 0.48 6.72 -20.01
N GLY A 154 0.71 5.59 -20.69
CA GLY A 154 1.93 5.37 -21.47
C GLY A 154 2.17 6.42 -22.55
N ARG A 155 1.11 6.83 -23.26
CA ARG A 155 1.19 7.91 -24.26
C ARG A 155 1.45 9.28 -23.63
N PHE A 156 0.82 9.58 -22.50
CA PHE A 156 1.07 10.82 -21.76
C PHE A 156 2.53 10.90 -21.28
N CYS A 157 3.07 9.79 -20.75
CA CYS A 157 4.47 9.68 -20.37
C CYS A 157 5.41 9.88 -21.57
N ALA A 158 5.16 9.22 -22.70
CA ALA A 158 5.98 9.34 -23.90
C ALA A 158 6.04 10.78 -24.46
N ARG A 159 4.95 11.54 -24.31
CA ARG A 159 4.87 12.95 -24.71
C ARG A 159 5.42 13.93 -23.66
N GLY A 160 5.63 13.48 -22.41
CA GLY A 160 5.92 14.38 -21.29
C GLY A 160 4.74 15.30 -20.96
N ASP A 161 3.51 14.82 -21.09
CA ASP A 161 2.29 15.58 -20.85
C ASP A 161 2.02 15.76 -19.35
N LEU A 162 2.79 16.65 -18.71
CA LEU A 162 2.74 16.87 -17.28
C LEU A 162 1.35 17.30 -16.77
N LYS A 163 0.55 17.97 -17.62
CA LYS A 163 -0.80 18.40 -17.25
C LYS A 163 -1.76 17.22 -17.17
N ALA A 164 -1.76 16.36 -18.19
CA ALA A 164 -2.60 15.15 -18.18
C ALA A 164 -2.18 14.21 -17.05
N LEU A 165 -0.87 13.98 -16.91
CA LEU A 165 -0.31 13.16 -15.83
C LEU A 165 -0.63 13.71 -14.45
N GLY A 166 -0.38 15.01 -14.21
CA GLY A 166 -0.64 15.65 -12.93
C GLY A 166 -2.11 15.66 -12.53
N LEU A 167 -3.03 15.62 -13.50
CA LEU A 167 -4.46 15.55 -13.24
C LEU A 167 -4.94 14.13 -12.91
N VAL A 168 -4.40 13.11 -13.59
CA VAL A 168 -4.91 11.73 -13.51
C VAL A 168 -4.16 10.88 -12.48
N LEU A 169 -2.83 11.01 -12.40
CA LEU A 169 -2.00 10.15 -11.56
C LEU A 169 -2.38 10.13 -10.08
N PRO A 170 -2.73 11.26 -9.42
CA PRO A 170 -3.09 11.23 -8.01
C PRO A 170 -4.25 10.28 -7.70
N ALA A 171 -5.31 10.30 -8.52
CA ALA A 171 -6.46 9.42 -8.36
C ALA A 171 -6.14 7.97 -8.79
N TYR A 172 -5.37 7.79 -9.87
CA TYR A 172 -5.00 6.47 -10.36
C TYR A 172 -4.07 5.72 -9.39
N LEU A 173 -3.02 6.38 -8.90
CA LEU A 173 -2.00 5.76 -8.06
C LEU A 173 -2.56 5.34 -6.69
N THR A 174 -3.59 6.02 -6.21
CA THR A 174 -4.24 5.78 -4.91
C THR A 174 -5.57 5.01 -4.99
N ASP A 175 -5.94 4.52 -6.17
CA ASP A 175 -7.17 3.75 -6.41
C ASP A 175 -7.10 2.37 -5.72
N LEU A 176 -7.83 2.20 -4.61
CA LEU A 176 -7.98 0.92 -3.91
C LEU A 176 -9.13 0.07 -4.47
N GLY A 177 -9.82 0.54 -5.51
CA GLY A 177 -10.97 -0.13 -6.12
C GLY A 177 -12.31 0.13 -5.43
N THR A 178 -12.34 1.01 -4.42
CA THR A 178 -13.58 1.41 -3.72
C THR A 178 -14.49 2.24 -4.62
N GLU A 179 -15.76 2.40 -4.24
CA GLU A 179 -16.67 3.28 -4.99
C GLU A 179 -16.19 4.73 -5.01
N ASP A 180 -15.75 5.24 -3.86
CA ASP A 180 -15.18 6.58 -3.75
C ASP A 180 -13.94 6.77 -4.63
N ASP A 181 -13.08 5.75 -4.73
CA ASP A 181 -11.92 5.78 -5.63
C ASP A 181 -12.33 5.82 -7.09
N ARG A 182 -13.34 5.02 -7.47
CA ARG A 182 -13.91 5.06 -8.83
C ARG A 182 -14.46 6.45 -9.16
N VAL A 183 -15.18 7.07 -8.24
CA VAL A 183 -15.70 8.43 -8.41
C VAL A 183 -14.55 9.43 -8.58
N ARG A 184 -13.53 9.39 -7.70
CA ARG A 184 -12.36 10.27 -7.80
C ARG A 184 -11.63 10.14 -9.14
N LEU A 185 -11.38 8.90 -9.57
CA LEU A 185 -10.72 8.63 -10.85
C LEU A 185 -11.57 9.11 -12.03
N ALA A 186 -12.87 8.80 -12.03
CA ALA A 186 -13.78 9.26 -13.06
C ALA A 186 -13.84 10.80 -13.14
N THR A 187 -13.87 11.50 -12.01
CA THR A 187 -13.84 12.97 -11.98
C THR A 187 -12.57 13.52 -12.63
N ALA A 188 -11.40 13.00 -12.29
CA ALA A 188 -10.13 13.42 -12.90
C ALA A 188 -10.12 13.22 -14.43
N LEU A 189 -10.61 12.06 -14.89
CA LEU A 189 -10.70 11.74 -16.31
C LEU A 189 -11.71 12.64 -17.04
N HIS A 190 -12.87 12.94 -16.43
CA HIS A 190 -13.85 13.88 -16.99
C HIS A 190 -13.26 15.29 -17.12
N MET A 191 -12.52 15.77 -16.12
CA MET A 191 -11.85 17.07 -16.18
C MET A 191 -10.83 17.13 -17.33
N LEU A 192 -10.03 16.07 -17.49
CA LEU A 192 -9.08 15.96 -18.60
C LEU A 192 -9.81 15.95 -19.95
N HIS A 193 -10.88 15.17 -20.05
CA HIS A 193 -11.69 15.03 -21.25
C HIS A 193 -12.34 16.37 -21.63
N ALA A 194 -12.89 17.11 -20.67
CA ALA A 194 -13.53 18.41 -20.87
C ALA A 194 -12.55 19.49 -21.35
N ALA A 195 -11.27 19.39 -21.00
CA ALA A 195 -10.24 20.33 -21.44
C ALA A 195 -9.95 20.26 -22.96
N ARG A 196 -10.34 19.16 -23.64
CA ARG A 196 -10.20 18.97 -25.10
C ARG A 196 -8.78 19.24 -25.64
N GLY A 197 -7.76 19.00 -24.81
CA GLY A 197 -6.36 19.30 -25.12
C GLY A 197 -5.54 18.11 -25.63
N LEU A 198 -6.14 16.92 -25.70
CA LEU A 198 -5.47 15.70 -26.15
C LEU A 198 -5.59 15.53 -27.68
N PRO A 199 -4.69 14.77 -28.32
CA PRO A 199 -4.89 14.25 -29.68
C PRO A 199 -6.25 13.58 -29.84
N GLN A 200 -6.85 13.66 -31.03
CA GLN A 200 -8.22 13.21 -31.27
C GLN A 200 -8.45 11.72 -30.93
N ASP A 201 -7.48 10.87 -31.24
CA ASP A 201 -7.52 9.44 -30.93
C ASP A 201 -7.43 9.19 -29.42
N GLU A 202 -6.55 9.90 -28.70
CA GLU A 202 -6.47 9.85 -27.24
C GLU A 202 -7.74 10.39 -26.56
N GLN A 203 -8.31 11.45 -27.12
CA GLN A 203 -9.55 12.05 -26.67
C GLN A 203 -10.72 11.06 -26.78
N GLN A 204 -10.78 10.28 -27.87
CA GLN A 204 -11.77 9.22 -28.05
C GLN A 204 -11.57 8.09 -27.04
N VAL A 205 -10.34 7.57 -26.91
CA VAL A 205 -10.04 6.48 -25.96
C VAL A 205 -10.35 6.92 -24.52
N LEU A 206 -10.09 8.17 -24.16
CA LEU A 206 -10.45 8.71 -22.84
C LEU A 206 -11.96 8.68 -22.60
N GLY A 207 -12.77 8.97 -23.61
CA GLY A 207 -14.24 8.84 -23.55
C GLY A 207 -14.70 7.39 -23.34
N GLU A 208 -14.01 6.43 -23.97
CA GLU A 208 -14.26 4.99 -23.79
C GLU A 208 -13.93 4.54 -22.37
N VAL A 209 -12.78 4.96 -21.82
CA VAL A 209 -12.38 4.69 -20.42
C VAL A 209 -13.44 5.21 -19.44
N ILE A 210 -13.87 6.46 -19.60
CA ILE A 210 -14.92 7.07 -18.76
C ILE A 210 -16.21 6.26 -18.82
N SER A 211 -16.64 5.86 -20.02
CA SER A 211 -17.86 5.09 -20.21
C SER A 211 -17.76 3.71 -19.54
N ALA A 212 -16.62 3.05 -19.66
CA ALA A 212 -16.36 1.74 -19.03
C ALA A 212 -16.33 1.82 -17.49
N LEU A 213 -15.77 2.90 -16.92
CA LEU A 213 -15.76 3.11 -15.46
C LEU A 213 -17.17 3.33 -14.90
N ASN A 214 -18.03 4.04 -15.64
CA ASN A 214 -19.42 4.30 -15.23
C ASN A 214 -20.32 3.06 -15.42
N GLY A 215 -20.10 2.27 -16.48
CA GLY A 215 -20.89 1.07 -16.79
C GLY A 215 -20.63 -0.13 -15.88
N ALA A 216 -19.51 -0.16 -15.15
CA ALA A 216 -19.20 -1.23 -14.19
C ALA A 216 -20.05 -1.16 -12.90
N GLY A 217 -20.73 -0.04 -12.65
CA GLY A 217 -21.60 0.15 -11.47
C GLY A 217 -22.98 -0.52 -11.57
N THR A 218 -23.43 -0.92 -12.77
CA THR A 218 -24.80 -1.42 -13.00
C THR A 218 -24.93 -2.95 -13.00
N VAL A 219 -23.84 -3.72 -12.92
CA VAL A 219 -23.87 -5.19 -13.07
C VAL A 219 -23.84 -5.94 -11.72
N ALA A 220 -23.74 -5.24 -10.58
CA ALA A 220 -23.65 -5.87 -9.26
C ALA A 220 -24.99 -5.97 -8.49
N ALA A 221 -26.13 -5.89 -9.19
CA ALA A 221 -27.47 -6.09 -8.61
C ALA A 221 -28.26 -7.13 -9.42
N ALA A 222 -27.90 -8.40 -9.25
CA ALA A 222 -28.73 -9.55 -9.61
C ALA A 222 -28.33 -10.76 -8.75
#